data_AF-A0A929PXW3-F1
#
_entry.id   AF-A0A929PXW3-F1
#
_cell.length_a   1.000
_cell.length_b   1.000
_cell.length_c   1.000
_cell.angle_alpha   90.00
_cell.angle_beta   90.00
_cell.angle_gamma   90.00
#
_symmetry.space_group_name_H-M   'P 1'
#
loop_
_entity.id
_entity.type
_entity.pdbx_description
1 polymer ?
#
loop_
_entity_poly.entity_id
_entity_poly.type
_entity_poly.pdbx_seq_one_letter_code
_entity_poly.pdbx_strand_id
1 'polypeptide(L)' 'MSMDPLSVSLFEMRLEDIHRADPWLRYEMSIRDFIALFPVRFKNGRPIKPDHPAVVGVDREVFLKVLVAFNQSFGTKK' A
#
# COMPACT_ATOMS: atom_id res chain seq x y z
N MET A 1 2.85 11.39 -19.70
CA MET A 1 3.58 11.02 -18.46
C MET A 1 3.41 9.52 -18.30
N SER A 2 4.43 8.77 -18.69
CA SER A 2 4.45 7.31 -18.51
C SER A 2 4.40 7.01 -17.01
N MET A 3 3.51 6.12 -16.61
CA MET A 3 3.58 5.41 -15.33
C MET A 3 5.03 5.01 -15.08
N ASP A 4 5.59 5.35 -13.92
CA ASP A 4 6.87 4.79 -13.49
C ASP A 4 6.61 3.38 -12.96
N PRO A 5 6.90 2.30 -13.72
CA PRO A 5 6.46 0.94 -13.37
C PRO A 5 7.17 0.44 -12.09
N LEU A 6 8.49 0.64 -12.00
CA LEU A 6 9.04 1.57 -11.03
C LEU A 6 8.43 1.59 -9.62
N SER A 7 7.86 2.76 -9.34
CA SER A 7 7.14 3.14 -8.14
C SER A 7 5.96 2.21 -7.80
N VAL A 8 5.29 1.63 -8.80
CA VAL A 8 4.18 0.68 -8.56
C VAL A 8 4.69 -0.62 -7.96
N SER A 9 5.70 -1.23 -8.58
CA SER A 9 6.33 -2.45 -8.06
C SER A 9 6.98 -2.21 -6.69
N LEU A 10 7.57 -1.02 -6.47
CA LEU A 10 8.10 -0.65 -5.16
C LEU A 10 7.00 -0.61 -4.10
N PHE A 11 5.84 -0.02 -4.41
CA PHE A 11 4.73 0.04 -3.48
C PHE A 11 4.19 -1.35 -3.15
N GLU A 12 4.02 -2.22 -4.15
CA GLU A 12 3.61 -3.61 -3.94
C GLU A 12 4.59 -4.38 -3.04
N MET A 13 5.89 -4.25 -3.30
CA MET A 13 6.94 -4.85 -2.46
C MET A 13 6.85 -4.37 -0.99
N ARG A 14 6.55 -3.08 -0.78
CA ARG A 14 6.38 -2.54 0.58
C ARG A 14 5.11 -3.04 1.26
N LEU A 15 4.03 -3.28 0.52
CA LEU A 15 2.83 -3.92 1.07
C LEU A 15 3.14 -5.36 1.50
N GLU A 16 3.95 -6.09 0.73
CA GLU A 16 4.42 -7.41 1.12
C GLU A 16 5.24 -7.38 2.42
N ASP A 17 6.16 -6.41 2.56
CA ASP A 17 6.95 -6.23 3.77
C ASP A 17 6.06 -5.96 5.00
N ILE A 18 5.04 -5.11 4.86
CA ILE A 18 4.07 -4.80 5.93
C ILE A 18 3.30 -6.05 6.33
N HIS A 19 2.79 -6.81 5.35
CA HIS A 19 2.08 -8.07 5.61
C HIS A 19 2.98 -9.06 6.37
N ARG A 20 4.20 -9.29 5.88
CA ARG A 20 5.12 -10.27 6.47
C ARG A 20 5.56 -9.89 7.89
N ALA A 21 5.68 -8.59 8.17
CA ALA A 21 6.12 -8.08 9.47
C ALA A 21 5.06 -8.14 10.56
N ASP A 22 3.76 -8.22 10.20
CA ASP A 22 2.65 -8.20 11.16
C ASP A 22 2.05 -9.61 11.35
N PRO A 23 2.26 -10.27 12.51
CA PRO A 23 1.74 -11.61 12.74
C PRO A 23 0.21 -11.69 12.72
N TRP A 24 -0.48 -10.63 13.16
CA TRP A 24 -1.94 -10.61 13.21
C TRP A 24 -2.52 -10.50 11.81
N LEU A 25 -1.99 -9.59 11.00
CA LEU A 25 -2.39 -9.42 9.60
C LEU A 25 -2.18 -10.70 8.77
N ARG A 26 -1.10 -11.45 9.03
CA ARG A 26 -0.84 -12.76 8.40
C ARG A 26 -1.85 -13.84 8.78
N TYR A 27 -2.36 -13.79 10.01
CA TYR A 27 -3.37 -14.72 10.48
C TYR A 27 -4.74 -14.40 9.90
N GLU A 28 -5.07 -13.11 9.76
CA GLU A 28 -6.36 -12.62 9.26
C GLU A 28 -6.53 -12.79 7.74
N MET A 29 -5.48 -12.53 6.94
CA MET A 29 -5.61 -12.56 5.48
C MET A 29 -4.34 -12.95 4.74
N SER A 30 -4.51 -13.44 3.51
CA SER A 30 -3.39 -13.72 2.63
C SER A 30 -2.72 -12.43 2.14
N ILE A 31 -1.45 -12.54 1.74
CA ILE A 31 -0.70 -11.40 1.18
C ILE A 31 -1.38 -10.82 -0.07
N ARG A 32 -1.98 -11.68 -0.90
CA ARG A 32 -2.68 -11.29 -2.13
C ARG A 32 -3.93 -10.49 -1.81
N ASP A 33 -4.69 -10.94 -0.82
CA ASP A 33 -5.91 -10.23 -0.38
C ASP A 33 -5.55 -8.88 0.24
N PHE A 34 -4.48 -8.82 1.03
CA PHE A 34 -3.97 -7.56 1.60
C PHE A 34 -3.56 -6.56 0.51
N ILE A 35 -2.78 -6.98 -0.49
CA ILE A 35 -2.38 -6.09 -1.60
C ILE A 35 -3.61 -5.60 -2.38
N ALA A 36 -4.60 -6.47 -2.59
CA ALA A 36 -5.83 -6.12 -3.29
C ALA A 36 -6.67 -5.04 -2.58
N LEU A 37 -6.48 -4.82 -1.27
CA LEU A 37 -7.12 -3.72 -0.53
C LEU A 37 -6.56 -2.34 -0.91
N PHE A 38 -5.35 -2.27 -1.46
CA PHE A 38 -4.65 -1.01 -1.73
C PHE A 38 -4.25 -0.88 -3.20
N PRO A 39 -5.21 -0.88 -4.15
CA PRO A 39 -4.89 -0.72 -5.56
C PRO A 39 -4.30 0.67 -5.82
N VAL A 40 -3.23 0.73 -6.61
CA VAL A 40 -2.67 2.02 -7.03
C VAL A 40 -3.64 2.69 -8.00
N ARG A 41 -4.19 3.83 -7.59
CA ARG A 41 -5.11 4.64 -8.41
C ARG A 41 -4.42 5.92 -8.84
N PHE A 42 -4.79 6.42 -10.01
CA PHE A 42 -4.27 7.68 -10.55
C PHE A 42 -5.40 8.64 -10.89
N LYS A 43 -5.20 9.92 -10.61
CA LYS A 43 -6.07 11.02 -11.05
C LYS A 43 -5.20 12.09 -11.70
N ASN A 44 -5.50 12.42 -12.96
CA ASN A 44 -4.73 13.38 -13.75
C ASN A 44 -3.22 13.06 -13.79
N GLY A 45 -2.87 11.79 -13.94
CA GLY A 45 -1.48 11.32 -13.98
C GLY A 45 -0.75 11.33 -12.63
N ARG A 46 -1.43 11.63 -11.52
CA ARG A 46 -0.86 11.61 -10.17
C ARG A 46 -1.42 10.44 -9.36
N PRO A 47 -0.58 9.70 -8.62
CA PRO A 47 -1.06 8.63 -7.76
C PRO A 47 -1.89 9.21 -6.62
N ILE A 48 -3.02 8.57 -6.32
CA ILE A 48 -3.97 8.97 -5.28
C ILE A 48 -3.66 8.14 -4.03
N LYS A 49 -3.61 8.81 -2.88
CA LYS A 49 -3.44 8.12 -1.60
C LYS A 49 -4.54 7.05 -1.42
N PRO A 50 -4.20 5.86 -0.91
CA PRO A 50 -5.17 4.84 -0.62
C PRO A 50 -6.12 5.29 0.50
N ASP A 51 -7.37 4.86 0.40
CA ASP A 51 -8.37 5.00 1.46
C ASP A 51 -8.24 3.85 2.46
N HIS A 52 -8.72 4.06 3.70
CA HIS A 52 -8.73 3.01 4.71
C HIS A 52 -9.77 1.95 4.32
N PRO A 53 -9.39 0.68 4.12
CA PRO A 53 -10.36 -0.38 3.87
C PRO A 53 -11.15 -0.64 5.16
N ALA A 54 -12.48 -0.71 5.08
CA ALA A 54 -13.32 -1.07 6.23
C ALA A 54 -13.29 -2.58 6.49
N VAL A 55 -12.10 -3.13 6.73
CA VAL A 55 -11.82 -4.57 6.82
C VAL A 55 -11.18 -4.91 8.16
N VAL A 56 -11.68 -5.96 8.81
CA VAL A 56 -11.10 -6.52 10.03
C VAL A 56 -9.68 -7.00 9.74
N GLY A 57 -8.69 -6.55 10.51
CA GLY A 57 -7.27 -6.88 10.32
C GLY A 57 -6.40 -5.75 9.75
N VAL A 58 -6.99 -4.74 9.08
CA VAL A 58 -6.30 -3.49 8.79
C VAL A 58 -6.64 -2.49 9.88
N ASP A 59 -5.85 -2.48 10.95
CA ASP A 59 -6.01 -1.46 11.98
C ASP A 59 -5.34 -0.13 11.58
N ARG A 60 -5.47 0.86 12.45
CA ARG A 60 -4.88 2.19 12.25
C ARG A 60 -3.37 2.12 12.08
N GLU A 61 -2.67 1.22 12.76
CA GLU A 61 -1.21 1.12 12.69
C GLU A 61 -0.77 0.55 11.33
N VAL A 62 -1.40 -0.54 10.89
CA VAL A 62 -1.21 -1.12 9.56
C VAL A 62 -1.49 -0.08 8.49
N PHE A 63 -2.62 0.64 8.60
CA PHE A 63 -2.97 1.66 7.62
C PHE A 63 -1.96 2.82 7.58
N LEU A 64 -1.43 3.26 8.72
CA LEU A 64 -0.37 4.27 8.75
C LEU A 64 0.91 3.78 8.06
N LYS A 65 1.31 2.52 8.25
CA LYS A 65 2.44 1.91 7.54
C LYS A 65 2.21 1.92 6.02
N VAL A 66 1.00 1.63 5.57
CA VAL A 66 0.62 1.71 4.15
C VAL A 66 0.73 3.13 3.61
N LEU A 67 0.27 4.14 4.34
CA LEU A 67 0.40 5.55 3.94
C LEU A 67 1.86 6.00 3.85
N VAL A 68 2.71 5.53 4.77
CA VAL A 68 4.16 5.78 4.71
C VAL A 68 4.78 5.12 3.49
N ALA A 69 4.47 3.84 3.23
CA ALA A 69 4.94 3.12 2.05
C ALA A 69 4.52 3.80 0.74
N PHE A 70 3.29 4.31 0.69
CA PHE A 70 2.78 5.06 -0.46
C PHE A 70 3.58 6.36 -0.68
N ASN A 71 3.83 7.14 0.38
CA ASN A 71 4.63 8.36 0.28
C ASN A 71 6.10 8.07 -0.06
N GLN A 72 6.67 6.94 0.36
CA GLN A 72 8.03 6.56 -0.03
C GLN A 72 8.14 6.16 -1.51
N SER A 73 7.07 5.57 -2.04
CA SER A 73 7.03 5.08 -3.43
C SER A 73 6.66 6.18 -4.42
N PHE A 74 5.78 7.11 -4.02
CA PHE A 74 5.20 8.11 -4.92
C PHE A 74 5.40 9.56 -4.45
N GLY A 75 5.91 9.76 -3.25
CA GLY A 75 6.22 11.09 -2.74
C GLY A 75 7.34 11.71 -3.56
N THR A 76 7.07 12.90 -4.08
CA THR A 76 8.11 13.73 -4.67
C THR A 76 9.13 14.05 -3.58
N LYS A 77 10.37 13.60 -3.73
CA LYS A 77 11.50 14.25 -3.05
C LYS A 77 11.47 15.71 -3.52
N LYS A 78 11.13 16.62 -2.61
CA LYS A 78 11.35 18.05 -2.83
C LYS A 78 12.84 18.32 -2.93
#